data_AF-A0A926NWR7-F1
#
_entry.id   AF-A0A926NWR7-F1
#
_cell.length_a   1.000
_cell.length_b   1.000
_cell.length_c   1.000
_cell.angle_alpha   90.00
_cell.angle_beta   90.00
_cell.angle_gamma   90.00
#
_symmetry.space_group_name_H-M   'P 1'
#
loop_
_entity.id
_entity.type
_entity.pdbx_description
1 polymer ?
#
loop_
_entity_poly.entity_id
_entity_poly.type
_entity_poly.pdbx_seq_one_letter_code
_entity_poly.pdbx_strand_id
1 'polypeptide(L)'
;MKTPSGFETFGNFDLGSDKEKAIAIIEQFKGSDDKLESSILYMDLTEVQNGIPLPAKILHCTLDDIAYNVRIITRDVFKNLSL
;
A
#
# COMPACT_ATOMS: atom_id res chain seq x y z
N MET A 1 3.16 10.34 -3.82
CA MET A 1 2.92 11.06 -5.10
C MET A 1 4.18 11.81 -5.48
N LYS A 2 4.63 11.70 -6.73
CA LYS A 2 5.80 12.47 -7.20
C LYS A 2 5.38 13.89 -7.55
N THR A 3 5.91 14.85 -6.82
CA THR A 3 5.71 16.30 -7.04
C THR A 3 7.04 16.93 -7.47
N PRO A 4 7.04 18.17 -7.99
CA PRO A 4 8.28 18.90 -8.26
C PRO A 4 9.19 19.06 -7.02
N SER A 5 8.59 19.10 -5.82
CA SER A 5 9.29 19.16 -4.53
C SER A 5 9.77 17.80 -4.00
N GLY A 6 9.49 16.70 -4.71
CA GLY A 6 9.82 15.34 -4.29
C GLY A 6 8.60 14.46 -4.04
N PHE A 7 8.80 13.35 -3.34
CA PHE A 7 7.70 12.43 -3.02
C PHE A 7 6.91 12.92 -1.81
N GLU A 8 5.60 13.02 -1.98
CA GLU A 8 4.66 13.36 -0.91
C GLU A 8 3.81 12.14 -0.53
N THR A 9 3.76 11.83 0.76
CA THR A 9 2.89 10.78 1.32
C THR A 9 1.55 11.37 1.68
N PHE A 10 0.48 10.86 1.07
CA PHE A 10 -0.90 11.30 1.28
C PHE A 10 -1.75 10.29 2.05
N GLY A 11 -1.16 9.15 2.43
CA GLY A 11 -1.82 8.13 3.25
C GLY A 11 -0.80 7.11 3.77
N ASN A 12 -1.03 6.62 4.98
CA ASN A 12 -0.27 5.54 5.60
C ASN A 12 -1.25 4.63 6.35
N PHE A 13 -1.17 3.33 6.11
CA PHE A 13 -2.09 2.34 6.67
C PHE A 13 -1.29 1.22 7.34
N ASP A 14 -1.67 0.89 8.57
CA ASP A 14 -1.16 -0.28 9.27
C ASP A 14 -2.09 -1.47 9.01
N LEU A 15 -1.54 -2.56 8.46
CA LEU A 15 -2.28 -3.80 8.19
C LEU A 15 -2.24 -4.79 9.37
N GLY A 16 -1.61 -4.42 10.48
CA GLY A 16 -1.48 -5.23 11.68
C GLY A 16 -0.28 -6.17 11.66
N SER A 17 -0.18 -7.00 12.70
CA SER A 17 0.98 -7.87 12.95
C SER A 17 0.86 -9.29 12.38
N ASP A 18 -0.28 -9.65 11.81
CA ASP A 18 -0.51 -10.98 11.22
C ASP A 18 -0.01 -10.98 9.76
N LYS A 19 1.17 -11.56 9.56
CA LYS A 19 1.86 -11.56 8.27
C LYS A 19 1.05 -12.24 7.17
N GLU A 20 0.42 -13.38 7.45
CA GLU A 20 -0.33 -14.13 6.44
C GLU A 20 -1.56 -13.35 5.99
N LYS A 21 -2.25 -12.69 6.91
CA LYS A 21 -3.37 -11.79 6.57
C LYS A 21 -2.91 -10.58 5.77
N ALA A 22 -1.83 -9.93 6.18
CA ALA A 22 -1.28 -8.78 5.47
C ALA A 22 -0.91 -9.15 4.02
N ILE A 23 -0.27 -10.30 3.82
CA ILE A 23 0.04 -10.82 2.48
C ILE A 23 -1.26 -11.08 1.69
N ALA A 24 -2.25 -11.75 2.25
CA ALA A 24 -3.53 -12.01 1.58
C ALA A 24 -4.30 -10.74 1.19
N ILE A 25 -4.16 -9.66 1.96
CA ILE A 25 -4.70 -8.33 1.62
C ILE A 25 -3.93 -7.73 0.44
N ILE A 26 -2.60 -7.74 0.52
CA ILE A 26 -1.71 -7.18 -0.51
C ILE A 26 -1.86 -7.92 -1.85
N GLU A 27 -2.08 -9.23 -1.85
CA GLU A 27 -2.32 -10.02 -3.06
C GLU A 27 -3.59 -9.59 -3.83
N GLN A 28 -4.52 -8.89 -3.16
CA GLN A 28 -5.69 -8.32 -3.82
C GLN A 28 -5.40 -6.95 -4.45
N PHE A 29 -4.25 -6.33 -4.17
CA PHE A 29 -3.95 -4.98 -4.64
C PHE A 29 -3.74 -4.95 -6.15
N LYS A 30 -4.18 -3.85 -6.75
CA LYS A 30 -3.90 -3.49 -8.13
C LYS A 30 -2.71 -2.56 -8.23
N GLY A 31 -2.14 -2.50 -9.43
CA GLY A 31 -0.92 -1.78 -9.74
C GLY A 31 0.09 -2.69 -10.42
N SER A 32 1.20 -2.10 -10.84
CA SER A 32 2.28 -2.81 -11.52
C SER A 32 3.57 -2.71 -10.71
N ASP A 33 4.34 -3.79 -10.74
CA ASP A 33 5.73 -3.84 -10.29
C ASP A 33 6.73 -3.40 -11.36
N ASP A 34 6.30 -3.29 -12.61
CA ASP A 34 7.09 -2.70 -13.67
C ASP A 34 7.23 -1.20 -13.44
N LYS A 35 8.46 -0.71 -13.63
CA LYS A 35 8.75 0.71 -13.59
C LYS A 35 8.07 1.40 -14.77
N LEU A 36 6.83 1.84 -14.58
CA LEU A 36 6.24 2.85 -15.44
C LEU A 36 6.98 4.16 -15.16
N GLU A 37 7.89 4.57 -16.06
CA GLU A 37 8.65 5.83 -15.92
C GLU A 37 7.73 7.06 -15.75
N SER A 38 6.48 6.96 -16.20
CA SER A 38 5.45 8.00 -16.11
C SER A 38 4.53 7.90 -14.88
N SER A 39 4.66 6.88 -14.02
CA SER A 39 3.80 6.78 -12.84
C SER A 39 4.06 7.97 -11.90
N ILE A 40 3.00 8.56 -11.35
CA ILE A 40 3.11 9.64 -10.34
C ILE A 40 2.56 9.21 -8.98
N LEU A 41 1.79 8.11 -8.94
CA LEU A 41 1.23 7.53 -7.73
C LEU A 41 1.86 6.17 -7.48
N TYR A 42 2.13 5.92 -6.20
CA TYR A 42 2.82 4.72 -5.76
C TYR A 42 2.27 4.30 -4.40
N MET A 43 2.30 3.00 -4.13
CA MET A 43 2.13 2.44 -2.81
C MET A 43 3.40 1.70 -2.40
N ASP A 44 4.03 2.18 -1.34
CA ASP A 44 5.23 1.58 -0.75
C ASP A 44 4.80 0.57 0.32
N LEU A 45 4.93 -0.72 0.01
CA LEU A 45 4.66 -1.81 0.94
C LEU A 45 5.91 -2.06 1.78
N THR A 46 5.77 -1.91 3.09
CA THR A 46 6.86 -2.00 4.06
C THR A 46 6.53 -3.06 5.09
N GLU A 47 7.46 -3.97 5.37
CA GLU A 47 7.37 -4.89 6.49
C GLU A 47 8.17 -4.33 7.66
N VAL A 48 7.57 -4.26 8.85
CA VAL A 48 8.28 -3.83 10.07
C VAL A 48 8.74 -5.06 10.83
N GLN A 49 10.05 -5.32 10.84
CA GLN A 49 10.66 -6.42 11.59
C GLN A 49 11.48 -5.85 12.76
N ASN A 50 11.14 -6.23 13.99
CA ASN A 50 11.82 -5.74 15.20
C ASN A 50 11.90 -4.19 15.28
N GLY A 51 10.84 -3.50 14.82
CA GLY A 51 10.78 -2.04 14.77
C GLY A 51 11.54 -1.40 13.61
N ILE A 52 12.15 -2.20 12.73
CA ILE A 52 12.90 -1.73 11.57
C ILE A 52 12.01 -1.85 10.32
N PRO A 53 11.68 -0.74 9.64
CA PRO A 53 10.94 -0.78 8.38
C PRO A 53 11.85 -1.28 7.25
N LEU A 54 11.44 -2.35 6.60
CA LEU A 54 12.12 -2.95 5.46
C LEU A 54 11.23 -2.84 4.21
N PRO A 55 11.74 -2.31 3.10
CA PRO A 55 10.97 -2.22 1.87
C PRO A 55 10.64 -3.63 1.36
N ALA A 56 9.35 -3.92 1.20
CA ALA A 56 8.88 -5.20 0.69
C ALA A 56 8.57 -5.14 -0.80
N LYS A 57 7.81 -4.12 -1.23
CA LYS A 57 7.42 -3.93 -2.64
C LYS A 57 7.00 -2.49 -2.90
N ILE A 58 7.17 -2.01 -4.13
CA ILE A 58 6.57 -0.77 -4.60
C ILE A 58 5.58 -1.12 -5.69
N LEU A 59 4.37 -0.58 -5.61
CA LEU A 59 3.36 -0.68 -6.67
C LEU A 59 3.23 0.67 -7.36
N HIS A 60 3.41 0.69 -8.67
CA HIS A 60 3.07 1.81 -9.53
C HIS A 60 1.56 1.77 -9.81
N CYS A 61 0.87 2.87 -9.56
CA CYS A 61 -0.58 2.90 -9.53
C CYS A 61 -1.17 4.03 -10.37
N THR A 62 -2.31 3.75 -10.99
CA THR A 62 -3.25 4.78 -11.40
C THR A 62 -4.08 5.28 -10.21
N LEU A 63 -4.87 6.33 -10.40
CA LEU A 63 -5.81 6.78 -9.37
C LEU A 63 -6.88 5.71 -9.05
N ASP A 64 -7.32 4.97 -10.06
CA ASP A 64 -8.30 3.89 -9.89
C ASP A 64 -7.73 2.72 -9.08
N ASP A 65 -6.45 2.39 -9.27
CA ASP A 65 -5.76 1.37 -8.47
C ASP A 65 -5.68 1.80 -7.00
N ILE A 66 -5.34 3.07 -6.73
CA ILE A 66 -5.33 3.63 -5.37
C ILE A 66 -6.71 3.55 -4.75
N ALA A 67 -7.75 4.01 -5.43
CA ALA A 67 -9.12 3.99 -4.91
C ALA A 67 -9.59 2.55 -4.61
N TYR A 68 -9.28 1.61 -5.50
CA TYR A 68 -9.57 0.20 -5.29
C TYR A 68 -8.81 -0.37 -4.09
N ASN A 69 -7.50 -0.14 -3.99
CA ASN A 69 -6.67 -0.69 -2.91
C ASN A 69 -7.06 -0.11 -1.55
N VAL A 70 -7.32 1.21 -1.47
CA VAL A 70 -7.80 1.85 -0.25
C VAL A 70 -9.15 1.29 0.19
N ARG A 71 -10.06 0.95 -0.75
CA ARG A 71 -11.32 0.26 -0.42
C ARG A 71 -11.07 -1.13 0.19
N ILE A 72 -10.10 -1.88 -0.33
CA ILE A 72 -9.73 -3.19 0.22
C ILE A 72 -9.17 -3.05 1.64
N ILE A 73 -8.22 -2.12 1.84
CA ILE A 73 -7.62 -1.82 3.16
C ILE A 73 -8.72 -1.44 4.15
N THR A 74 -9.54 -0.46 3.78
CA THR A 74 -10.61 0.07 4.65
C THR A 74 -11.58 -1.04 5.06
N ARG A 75 -12.03 -1.87 4.11
CA ARG A 75 -12.89 -3.02 4.41
C ARG A 75 -12.25 -3.98 5.42
N ASP A 76 -10.96 -4.24 5.28
CA ASP A 76 -10.27 -5.18 6.17
C ASP A 76 -10.06 -4.60 7.58
N VAL A 77 -9.60 -3.35 7.66
CA VAL A 77 -9.47 -2.62 8.93
C VAL A 77 -10.79 -2.61 9.69
N PHE A 78 -11.92 -2.34 9.03
CA PHE A 78 -13.23 -2.36 9.68
C PHE A 78 -13.66 -3.77 10.13
N LYS A 79 -13.35 -4.83 9.37
CA LYS A 79 -13.61 -6.21 9.81
C LYS A 79 -12.83 -6.56 11.08
N ASN A 80 -11.58 -6.12 11.16
CA ASN A 80 -10.73 -6.39 12.32
C ASN A 80 -11.11 -5.57 13.56
N LEU A 81 -11.72 -4.40 13.37
CA LEU A 81 -12.18 -3.54 14.47
C LEU A 81 -13.51 -4.00 15.10
N SER A 82 -14.17 -5.05 14.60
CA SER A 82 -15.45 -5.55 15.13
C SER A 82 -16.51 -4.46 15.34
N LEU A 83 -16.57 -3.46 14.43
CA LEU A 83 -17.60 -2.43 14.40
C LEU A 83 -18.83 -2.89 13.61
#